data_AF-A0A6M1RV48-F1
#
_entry.id   AF-A0A6M1RV48-F1
#
_cell.length_a   1.000
_cell.length_b   1.000
_cell.length_c   1.000
_cell.angle_alpha   90.00
_cell.angle_beta   90.00
_cell.angle_gamma   90.00
#
_symmetry.space_group_name_H-M   'P 1'
#
loop_
_entity.id
_entity.type
_entity.pdbx_description
1 polymer ?
#
loop_
_entity_poly.entity_id
_entity_poly.type
_entity_poly.pdbx_seq_one_letter_code
_entity_poly.pdbx_strand_id
1 'polypeptide(L)'
;MKHQDPTGELKLDELLRRARPEVRLPAGFAAGVWRRIEAVDASIGFTGEPWWMRLVALWLEPRRALTTLLVVCVLGMATGLVQGWQQSERLARERYVARVSPVSPWP
;
A
#
# COMPACT_ATOMS: atom_id res chain seq x y z
N MET A 1 -2.41 2.88 20.37
CA MET A 1 -2.83 1.47 20.32
C MET A 1 -3.95 1.31 21.34
N LYS A 2 -5.21 1.17 20.91
CA LYS A 2 -6.33 0.98 21.85
C LYS A 2 -6.28 -0.46 22.36
N HIS A 3 -6.10 -0.64 23.66
CA HIS A 3 -6.30 -1.94 24.31
C HIS A 3 -7.79 -2.30 24.23
N GLN A 4 -8.10 -3.26 23.38
CA GLN A 4 -9.42 -3.87 23.27
C GLN A 4 -9.41 -5.05 24.24
N ASP A 5 -9.95 -4.84 25.44
CA ASP A 5 -10.07 -5.86 26.46
C ASP A 5 -11.20 -6.83 26.04
N PRO A 6 -10.91 -8.09 25.68
CA PRO A 6 -11.91 -9.03 25.18
C PRO A 6 -13.01 -9.31 26.21
N THR A 7 -12.69 -9.17 27.50
CA THR A 7 -13.65 -9.34 28.60
C THR A 7 -14.64 -8.17 28.69
N GLY A 8 -14.19 -6.96 28.33
CA GLY A 8 -15.03 -5.78 28.25
C GLY A 8 -16.05 -5.85 27.11
N GLU A 9 -15.66 -6.44 25.98
CA GLU A 9 -16.56 -6.62 24.83
C GLU A 9 -17.69 -7.61 25.12
N LEU A 10 -17.37 -8.74 25.76
CA LEU A 10 -18.37 -9.73 26.16
C LEU A 10 -19.40 -9.13 27.12
N LYS A 11 -18.95 -8.34 28.08
CA LYS A 11 -19.82 -7.66 29.05
C LYS A 11 -20.68 -6.57 28.40
N LEU A 12 -20.12 -5.81 27.46
CA LEU A 12 -20.85 -4.81 26.70
C LEU A 12 -21.94 -5.46 25.83
N ASP A 13 -21.63 -6.56 25.15
CA ASP A 13 -22.57 -7.26 24.30
C ASP A 13 -23.74 -7.85 25.11
N GLU A 14 -23.47 -8.36 26.32
CA GLU A 14 -24.51 -8.83 27.24
C GLU A 14 -25.43 -7.69 27.72
N LEU A 15 -24.86 -6.54 28.07
CA LEU A 15 -25.62 -5.35 28.47
C LEU A 15 -26.48 -4.83 27.31
N LEU A 16 -25.94 -4.77 26.10
CA LEU A 16 -26.67 -4.35 24.90
C LEU A 16 -27.80 -5.32 24.57
N ARG A 17 -27.58 -6.63 24.72
CA ARG A 17 -28.60 -7.65 24.48
C ARG A 17 -29.74 -7.57 25.50
N ARG A 18 -29.43 -7.27 26.76
CA ARG A 18 -30.42 -7.09 27.84
C ARG A 18 -31.15 -5.75 27.75
N ALA A 19 -30.50 -4.70 27.24
CA ALA A 19 -31.12 -3.39 27.01
C ALA A 19 -31.90 -3.30 25.70
N ARG A 20 -31.75 -4.27 24.78
CA ARG A 20 -32.46 -4.28 23.51
C ARG A 20 -33.96 -4.52 23.77
N PRO A 21 -34.84 -3.56 23.46
CA PRO A 21 -36.27 -3.81 23.53
C PRO A 21 -36.64 -4.93 22.55
N GLU A 22 -37.57 -5.82 22.94
CA GLU A 22 -38.13 -6.84 22.03
C GLU A 22 -38.92 -6.15 20.92
N VAL A 23 -38.21 -5.67 19.90
CA VAL A 23 -38.81 -5.14 18.69
C VAL A 23 -39.24 -6.34 17.86
N ARG A 24 -40.53 -6.69 17.96
CA ARG A 24 -41.13 -7.63 17.00
C ARG A 24 -41.15 -6.95 15.64
N LEU A 25 -40.25 -7.37 14.76
CA LEU A 25 -40.22 -6.86 13.40
C LEU A 25 -41.53 -7.23 12.69
N PRO A 26 -42.15 -6.31 11.94
CA PRO A 26 -43.32 -6.61 11.14
C PRO A 26 -43.04 -7.76 10.17
N ALA A 27 -44.03 -8.64 9.96
CA ALA A 27 -43.95 -9.67 8.94
C ALA A 27 -43.66 -9.01 7.57
N GLY A 28 -42.49 -9.27 7.00
CA GLY A 28 -42.06 -8.69 5.72
C GLY A 28 -41.04 -7.54 5.82
N PHE A 29 -40.68 -7.05 7.01
CA PHE A 29 -39.62 -6.05 7.15
C PHE A 29 -38.29 -6.55 6.60
N ALA A 30 -37.91 -7.79 6.94
CA ALA A 30 -36.69 -8.43 6.42
C ALA A 30 -36.70 -8.53 4.90
N ALA A 31 -37.84 -8.92 4.30
CA ALA A 31 -38.00 -8.99 2.86
C ALA A 31 -37.90 -7.60 2.20
N GLY A 32 -38.45 -6.55 2.84
CA GLY A 32 -38.35 -5.17 2.38
C GLY A 32 -36.91 -4.63 2.43
N VAL A 33 -36.17 -4.93 3.50
CA VAL A 33 -34.74 -4.60 3.61
C VAL A 33 -33.95 -5.32 2.54
N TRP A 34 -34.19 -6.62 2.34
CA TRP A 34 -33.52 -7.38 1.29
C TRP A 34 -33.78 -6.87 -0.10
N ARG A 35 -35.03 -6.54 -0.42
CA ARG A 35 -35.36 -5.97 -1.72
C ARG A 35 -34.70 -4.62 -1.97
N ARG A 36 -34.46 -3.82 -0.92
CA ARG A 36 -33.75 -2.54 -1.02
C ARG A 36 -32.24 -2.73 -1.20
N ILE A 37 -31.64 -3.68 -0.48
CA ILE A 37 -30.21 -3.99 -0.63
C ILE A 37 -29.94 -4.53 -2.03
N GLU A 38 -30.78 -5.45 -2.50
CA GLU A 38 -30.67 -6.02 -3.84
C GLU A 38 -30.90 -4.98 -4.95
N ALA A 39 -31.80 -4.00 -4.73
CA ALA A 39 -31.95 -2.87 -5.64
C ALA A 39 -30.71 -1.97 -5.69
N VAL A 40 -30.02 -1.78 -4.55
CA VAL A 40 -28.77 -1.01 -4.48
C VAL A 40 -27.63 -1.78 -5.16
N ASP A 41 -27.46 -3.06 -4.88
CA ASP A 41 -26.43 -3.89 -5.52
C ASP A 41 -26.66 -4.00 -7.04
N ALA A 42 -27.91 -4.16 -7.47
CA ALA A 42 -28.25 -4.14 -8.90
C ALA A 42 -27.96 -2.77 -9.53
N SER A 43 -28.14 -1.66 -8.81
CA SER A 43 -27.81 -0.32 -9.29
C SER A 43 -26.29 -0.08 -9.40
N ILE A 44 -25.51 -0.64 -8.48
CA ILE A 44 -24.03 -0.60 -8.51
C ILE A 44 -23.51 -1.40 -9.71
N GLY A 45 -24.17 -2.51 -10.06
CA GLY A 45 -23.86 -3.26 -11.28
C GLY A 45 -24.23 -2.54 -12.59
N PHE A 46 -25.18 -1.60 -12.54
CA PHE A 46 -25.66 -0.86 -13.72
C PHE A 46 -24.88 0.44 -13.98
N THR A 47 -24.36 1.08 -12.94
CA THR A 47 -23.35 2.14 -13.07
C THR A 47 -22.00 1.47 -13.29
N GLY A 48 -21.62 1.27 -14.55
CA GLY A 48 -20.39 0.57 -14.94
C GLY A 48 -19.20 0.91 -14.04
N GLU A 49 -18.44 -0.13 -13.68
CA GLU A 49 -17.32 -0.06 -12.76
C GLU A 49 -16.49 1.21 -13.01
N PRO A 50 -16.29 2.06 -11.99
CA PRO A 50 -15.61 3.30 -12.23
C PRO A 50 -14.19 3.02 -12.76
N TRP A 51 -13.77 3.76 -13.78
CA TRP A 51 -12.53 3.51 -14.51
C TRP A 51 -11.28 3.43 -13.61
N TRP A 52 -11.29 4.10 -12.45
CA TRP A 52 -10.23 4.05 -11.45
C TRP A 52 -10.14 2.72 -10.71
N MET A 53 -11.24 1.97 -10.61
CA MET A 53 -11.27 0.65 -9.97
C MET A 53 -10.46 -0.36 -10.78
N ARG A 54 -10.44 -0.19 -12.11
CA ARG A 54 -9.56 -0.91 -13.03
C ARG A 54 -8.09 -0.57 -12.81
N LEU A 55 -7.77 0.70 -12.54
CA LEU A 55 -6.41 1.10 -12.15
C LEU A 55 -6.02 0.48 -10.81
N VAL A 56 -6.90 0.54 -9.81
CA VAL A 56 -6.65 -0.08 -8.50
C VAL A 56 -6.44 -1.58 -8.63
N ALA A 57 -7.25 -2.28 -9.42
CA ALA A 57 -7.06 -3.71 -9.74
C ALA A 57 -5.70 -3.96 -10.43
N LEU A 58 -5.28 -3.05 -11.31
CA LEU A 58 -3.98 -3.12 -11.97
C LEU A 58 -2.82 -3.04 -10.97
N TRP A 59 -2.94 -2.19 -9.95
CA TRP A 59 -1.94 -2.01 -8.90
C TRP A 59 -2.03 -3.07 -7.79
N LEU A 60 -3.22 -3.65 -7.54
CA LEU A 60 -3.43 -4.72 -6.57
C LEU A 60 -2.91 -6.08 -7.05
N GLU A 61 -2.62 -6.24 -8.35
CA GLU A 61 -1.98 -7.47 -8.82
C GLU A 61 -0.56 -7.58 -8.23
N PRO A 62 -0.28 -8.63 -7.42
CA PRO A 62 1.01 -8.78 -6.74
C PRO A 62 2.18 -8.86 -7.73
N ARG A 63 1.91 -9.29 -8.97
CA ARG A 63 2.88 -9.33 -10.05
C ARG A 63 3.36 -7.93 -10.46
N ARG A 64 2.48 -6.93 -10.46
CA ARG A 64 2.86 -5.56 -10.84
C ARG A 64 3.72 -4.89 -9.77
N ALA A 65 3.40 -5.10 -8.50
CA ALA A 65 4.23 -4.61 -7.39
C ALA A 65 5.66 -5.17 -7.43
N LEU A 66 5.83 -6.43 -7.81
CA LEU A 66 7.17 -7.02 -7.98
C LEU A 66 7.89 -6.44 -9.20
N THR A 67 7.19 -6.22 -10.32
CA THR A 67 7.82 -5.61 -11.50
C THR A 67 8.29 -4.18 -11.24
N THR A 68 7.51 -3.37 -10.52
CA THR A 68 7.92 -2.00 -10.18
C THR A 68 9.12 -1.99 -9.25
N LEU A 69 9.15 -2.86 -8.23
CA LEU A 69 10.30 -3.03 -7.36
C LEU A 69 11.56 -3.42 -8.16
N LEU A 70 11.44 -4.41 -9.05
CA LEU A 70 12.54 -4.88 -9.88
C LEU A 70 13.06 -3.78 -10.80
N VAL A 71 12.17 -3.01 -11.43
CA VAL A 71 12.54 -1.85 -12.25
C VAL A 71 13.32 -0.83 -11.43
N VAL A 72 12.85 -0.48 -10.23
CA VAL A 72 13.54 0.47 -9.34
C VAL A 72 14.91 -0.06 -8.94
N CYS A 73 15.03 -1.34 -8.61
CA CYS A 73 16.31 -1.98 -8.29
C CYS A 73 17.28 -1.93 -9.48
N VAL A 74 16.82 -2.27 -10.68
CA VAL A 74 17.64 -2.23 -11.90
C VAL A 74 18.08 -0.80 -12.20
N LEU A 75 17.18 0.19 -12.06
CA LEU A 75 17.51 1.60 -12.27
C LEU A 75 18.56 2.08 -11.26
N GLY A 76 18.41 1.69 -10.00
CA GLY A 76 19.36 2.01 -8.94
C GLY A 76 20.74 1.38 -9.20
N MET A 77 20.79 0.10 -9.58
CA MET A 77 22.03 -0.59 -9.93
C MET A 77 22.72 0.06 -11.13
N ALA A 78 21.98 0.34 -12.21
CA ALA A 78 22.52 1.00 -13.40
C ALA A 78 23.12 2.37 -13.05
N THR A 79 22.40 3.18 -12.27
CA THR A 79 22.87 4.50 -11.83
C THR A 79 24.12 4.39 -10.95
N GLY A 80 24.15 3.44 -10.01
CA GLY A 80 25.30 3.19 -9.15
C GLY A 80 26.54 2.72 -9.92
N LEU A 81 26.37 1.88 -10.95
CA LEU A 81 27.49 1.43 -11.80
C LEU A 81 28.11 2.59 -12.60
N VAL A 82 27.28 3.44 -13.20
CA VAL A 82 27.76 4.61 -13.96
C VAL A 82 28.53 5.57 -13.04
N GLN A 83 27.98 5.88 -11.86
CA GLN A 83 28.65 6.74 -10.89
C GLN A 83 29.94 6.11 -10.36
N GLY A 84 29.91 4.81 -10.08
CA GLY A 84 31.08 4.04 -9.62
C GLY A 84 32.23 4.06 -10.61
N TRP A 85 31.95 3.89 -11.91
CA TRP A 85 32.98 3.99 -12.95
C TRP A 85 33.60 5.38 -13.02
N GLN A 86 32.79 6.43 -13.05
CA GLN A 86 33.32 7.80 -13.07
C GLN A 86 34.17 8.11 -11.83
N GLN A 87 33.78 7.60 -10.66
CA GLN A 87 34.54 7.80 -9.43
C GLN A 87 35.83 6.98 -9.41
N SER A 88 35.83 5.78 -9.97
CA SER A 88 37.03 4.94 -10.08
C SER A 88 38.11 5.57 -10.97
N GLU A 89 37.72 6.20 -12.08
CA GLU A 89 38.65 6.92 -12.95
C GLU A 89 39.25 8.14 -12.27
N ARG A 90 38.44 8.89 -11.51
CA ARG A 90 38.92 10.04 -10.72
C ARG A 90 39.92 9.60 -9.66
N LEU A 91 39.59 8.56 -8.89
CA LEU A 91 40.50 7.98 -7.89
C LEU A 91 41.79 7.44 -8.51
N ALA A 92 41.73 6.83 -9.70
CA ALA A 92 42.92 6.37 -10.42
C ALA A 92 43.81 7.55 -10.85
N ARG A 93 43.21 8.63 -11.35
CA ARG A 93 43.93 9.86 -11.72
C ARG A 93 44.56 10.52 -10.50
N GLU A 94 43.84 10.64 -9.39
CA GLU A 94 44.36 11.19 -8.12
C GLU A 94 45.56 10.39 -7.62
N ARG A 95 45.47 9.05 -7.61
CA ARG A 95 46.58 8.16 -7.23
C ARG A 95 47.77 8.28 -8.17
N TYR A 96 47.52 8.46 -9.46
CA TYR A 96 48.59 8.66 -10.45
C TYR A 96 49.30 9.98 -10.24
N VAL A 97 48.56 11.08 -10.08
CA VAL A 97 49.12 12.42 -9.80
C VAL A 97 49.91 12.42 -8.50
N ALA A 98 49.40 11.79 -7.44
CA ALA A 98 50.12 11.66 -6.17
C ALA A 98 51.44 10.89 -6.29
N ARG A 99 51.56 9.94 -7.24
CA ARG A 99 52.80 9.19 -7.49
C ARG A 99 53.79 9.94 -8.37
N VAL A 100 53.31 10.68 -9.38
CA VAL A 100 54.17 11.35 -10.37
C VAL A 100 54.62 12.74 -9.91
N SER A 101 53.82 13.42 -9.09
CA SER A 101 54.13 14.71 -8.50
C SER A 101 53.86 14.68 -6.99
N PRO A 102 54.79 14.14 -6.19
CA PRO A 102 54.63 14.08 -4.73
C PRO A 102 54.76 15.45 -4.03
N VAL A 103 54.93 16.55 -4.77
CA VAL A 103 55.00 17.89 -4.17
C VAL A 103 53.59 18.35 -3.81
N SER A 104 53.32 18.41 -2.50
CA SER A 104 52.07 18.94 -1.95
C SER A 104 51.91 20.41 -2.33
N PRO A 105 50.73 20.88 -2.76
CA PRO A 105 50.43 22.31 -2.67
C PRO A 105 50.50 22.71 -1.20
N TRP A 106 51.51 23.50 -0.86
CA TRP A 106 51.63 24.21 0.42
C TRP A 106 50.37 25.07 0.66
N PRO A 107 49.90 25.23 1.91
CA PRO A 107 48.64 25.92 2.23
C PRO A 107 48.52 27.34 1.65
#